data_AF-A0A812G4S2-F1
#
_entry.id   AF-A0A812G4S2-F1
#
_cell.length_a   1.000
_cell.length_b   1.000
_cell.length_c   1.000
_cell.angle_alpha   90.00
_cell.angle_beta   90.00
_cell.angle_gamma   90.00
#
_symmetry.space_group_name_H-M   'P 1'
#
loop_
_entity.id
_entity.type
_entity.pdbx_description
1 polymer ?
#
loop_
_entity_poly.entity_id
_entity_poly.type
_entity_poly.pdbx_seq_one_letter_code
_entity_poly.pdbx_strand_id
1 'polypeptide(L)'
;MRFVLVALTLNHFIYLYFEHFIDGVMSNPSEAGQASGYGMVYSLLIFPFQLFLELVFIVALLYQTLIVRQWKASIWYWSTFSLTLLLILDIGY
;
A
#
# COMPACT_ATOMS: atom_id res chain seq x y z
N MET A 1 -2.67 -15.96 -8.55
CA MET A 1 -2.10 -14.71 -9.10
C MET A 1 -3.01 -13.52 -8.91
N ARG A 2 -4.24 -13.55 -9.46
CA ARG A 2 -5.22 -12.45 -9.36
C ARG A 2 -5.48 -11.98 -7.92
N PHE A 3 -5.75 -12.92 -7.01
CA PHE A 3 -6.02 -12.58 -5.60
C PHE A 3 -4.83 -11.87 -4.94
N VAL A 4 -3.60 -12.35 -5.18
CA VAL A 4 -2.38 -11.75 -4.62
C VAL A 4 -2.18 -10.34 -5.14
N LEU A 5 -2.33 -10.12 -6.45
CA LEU A 5 -2.23 -8.78 -7.06
C LEU A 5 -3.31 -7.81 -6.53
N VAL A 6 -4.55 -8.30 -6.37
CA VAL A 6 -5.63 -7.48 -5.79
C VAL A 6 -5.32 -7.14 -4.33
N ALA A 7 -4.85 -8.10 -3.53
CA ALA A 7 -4.50 -7.88 -2.13
C ALA A 7 -3.35 -6.87 -1.98
N LEU A 8 -2.29 -6.98 -2.79
CA LEU A 8 -1.20 -6.00 -2.86
C LEU A 8 -1.72 -4.61 -3.23
N THR A 9 -2.52 -4.53 -4.29
CA THR A 9 -3.08 -3.26 -4.76
C THR A 9 -3.96 -2.61 -3.69
N LEU A 10 -4.76 -3.40 -2.96
CA LEU A 10 -5.55 -2.89 -1.83
C LEU A 10 -4.65 -2.41 -0.68
N ASN A 11 -3.60 -3.15 -0.35
CA ASN A 11 -2.61 -2.75 0.66
C ASN A 11 -1.96 -1.41 0.30
N HIS A 12 -1.61 -1.23 -0.97
CA HIS A 12 -1.10 0.04 -1.50
C HIS A 12 -2.12 1.16 -1.41
N PHE A 13 -3.39 0.92 -1.76
CA PHE A 13 -4.42 1.95 -1.65
C PHE A 13 -4.67 2.39 -0.21
N ILE A 14 -4.61 1.46 0.75
CA ILE A 14 -4.71 1.80 2.17
C ILE A 14 -3.55 2.72 2.57
N TYR A 15 -2.31 2.41 2.14
CA TYR A 15 -1.16 3.28 2.35
C TYR A 15 -1.40 4.70 1.84
N LEU A 16 -1.73 4.82 0.55
CA LEU A 16 -1.93 6.10 -0.13
C LEU A 16 -3.09 6.89 0.48
N TYR A 17 -4.15 6.21 0.88
CA TYR A 17 -5.28 6.87 1.55
C TYR A 17 -4.90 7.49 2.88
N PHE A 18 -4.14 6.76 3.72
CA PHE A 18 -3.71 7.28 5.01
C PHE A 18 -2.73 8.44 4.89
N GLU A 19 -1.82 8.38 3.91
CA GLU A 19 -0.91 9.49 3.59
C GLU A 19 -1.71 10.74 3.18
N HIS A 20 -2.60 10.62 2.20
CA HIS A 20 -3.43 11.73 1.76
C HIS A 20 -4.34 12.27 2.87
N PHE A 21 -4.83 11.40 3.76
CA PHE A 21 -5.63 11.80 4.91
C PHE A 21 -4.81 12.64 5.90
N ILE A 22 -3.60 12.22 6.24
CA ILE A 22 -2.72 12.96 7.16
C ILE A 22 -2.35 14.33 6.57
N ASP A 23 -2.00 14.38 5.28
CA ASP A 23 -1.73 15.63 4.57
C ASP A 23 -2.93 16.57 4.57
N GLY A 24 -4.13 16.02 4.35
CA GLY A 24 -5.39 16.75 4.44
C GLY A 24 -5.59 17.37 5.83
N VAL A 25 -5.38 16.61 6.90
CA VAL A 25 -5.49 17.11 8.28
C VAL A 25 -4.43 18.16 8.59
N MET A 26 -3.19 17.99 8.12
CA MET A 26 -2.12 18.98 8.28
C MET A 26 -2.41 20.29 7.55
N SER A 27 -3.08 20.24 6.40
CA SER A 27 -3.43 21.42 5.60
C SER A 27 -4.54 22.28 6.23
N ASN A 28 -5.31 21.73 7.18
CA ASN A 28 -6.39 22.43 7.88
C ASN A 28 -5.88 23.02 9.21
N PRO A 29 -5.78 24.36 9.37
CA PRO A 29 -5.25 24.99 10.58
C PRO A 29 -6.01 24.63 11.86
N SER A 30 -7.29 24.26 11.73
CA SER A 30 -8.17 23.92 12.84
C SER A 30 -7.92 22.51 13.39
N GLU A 31 -7.34 21.62 12.57
CA GLU A 31 -7.15 20.20 12.88
C GLU A 31 -5.68 19.76 12.88
N ALA A 32 -4.76 20.64 12.45
CA ALA A 32 -3.32 20.37 12.40
C ALA A 32 -2.73 19.89 13.74
N GLY A 33 -3.28 20.32 14.87
CA GLY A 33 -2.88 19.83 16.20
C GLY A 33 -3.18 18.34 16.44
N GLN A 34 -4.15 17.75 15.73
CA GLN A 34 -4.50 16.33 15.80
C GLN A 34 -3.73 15.48 14.79
N ALA A 35 -3.14 16.08 13.74
CA ALA A 35 -2.38 15.37 12.70
C ALA A 35 -1.25 14.51 13.29
N SER A 36 -0.55 15.01 14.29
CA SER A 36 0.50 14.27 15.00
C SER A 36 -0.03 13.01 15.69
N GLY A 37 -1.23 13.09 16.28
CA GLY A 37 -1.88 11.93 16.92
C GLY A 37 -2.27 10.86 15.90
N TYR A 38 -2.89 11.25 14.79
CA TYR A 38 -3.26 10.33 13.72
C TYR A 38 -2.03 9.66 13.07
N GLY A 39 -0.96 10.43 12.81
CA GLY A 39 0.30 9.89 12.29
C GLY A 39 0.98 8.91 13.27
N MET A 40 0.93 9.20 14.58
CA MET A 40 1.48 8.30 15.59
C MET A 40 0.68 6.99 15.68
N VAL A 41 -0.65 7.05 15.66
CA VAL A 41 -1.51 5.85 15.67
C VAL A 41 -1.27 5.01 14.41
N TYR A 42 -1.22 5.64 13.24
CA TYR A 42 -0.96 4.95 11.98
C TYR A 42 0.42 4.28 11.99
N SER A 43 1.48 5.01 12.33
CA SER A 43 2.86 4.49 12.31
C SER A 43 3.11 3.36 13.31
N LEU A 44 2.47 3.37 14.48
CA LEU A 44 2.68 2.35 15.52
C LEU A 44 1.79 1.11 15.37
N LEU A 45 0.55 1.27 14.90
CA LEU A 45 -0.41 0.17 14.90
C LEU A 45 -0.68 -0.36 13.48
N ILE A 46 -0.83 0.53 12.52
CA ILE A 46 -1.32 0.18 11.18
C ILE A 46 -0.16 -0.15 10.26
N PHE A 47 0.84 0.74 10.20
CA PHE A 47 2.00 0.59 9.32
C PHE A 47 2.79 -0.72 9.52
N PRO A 48 3.06 -1.20 10.76
CA PRO A 48 3.80 -2.45 10.94
C PRO A 48 3.03 -3.67 10.44
N PHE A 49 1.71 -3.70 10.66
CA PHE A 49 0.85 -4.76 10.13
C PHE A 49 0.76 -4.70 8.61
N GLN A 50 0.67 -3.50 8.06
CA GLN A 50 0.63 -3.27 6.62
C GLN A 50 1.94 -3.68 5.93
N LEU A 51 3.09 -3.37 6.54
CA LEU A 51 4.40 -3.79 6.09
C LEU A 51 4.56 -5.32 6.15
N PHE A 52 4.06 -5.94 7.22
CA PHE A 52 4.04 -7.39 7.34
C PHE A 52 3.20 -8.04 6.23
N LEU A 53 1.99 -7.54 5.98
CA LEU A 53 1.14 -8.01 4.89
C LEU A 53 1.80 -7.81 3.52
N GLU A 54 2.43 -6.66 3.31
CA GLU A 54 3.17 -6.35 2.08
C GLU A 54 4.24 -7.43 1.81
N LEU A 55 5.08 -7.72 2.81
CA LEU A 55 6.12 -8.74 2.70
C LEU A 55 5.54 -10.13 2.41
N VAL A 56 4.46 -10.52 3.10
CA VAL A 56 3.78 -11.80 2.87
C VAL A 56 3.25 -11.89 1.44
N PHE A 57 2.62 -10.83 0.93
CA PHE A 57 2.06 -10.83 -0.41
C PHE A 57 3.12 -10.73 -1.50
N ILE A 58 4.23 -10.01 -1.29
CA ILE A 58 5.39 -10.01 -2.19
C ILE A 58 5.97 -11.42 -2.29
N VAL A 59 6.17 -12.11 -1.16
CA VAL A 59 6.64 -13.51 -1.16
C VAL A 59 5.65 -14.41 -1.91
N ALA A 60 4.35 -14.25 -1.69
CA ALA A 60 3.33 -15.00 -2.41
C ALA A 60 3.34 -14.71 -3.92
N LEU A 61 3.59 -13.46 -4.32
CA LEU A 61 3.71 -13.05 -5.71
C LEU A 61 4.93 -13.71 -6.36
N LEU A 62 6.10 -13.62 -5.72
CA LEU A 62 7.35 -14.24 -6.17
C LEU A 62 7.22 -15.77 -6.27
N TYR A 63 6.58 -16.40 -5.30
CA TYR A 63 6.32 -17.83 -5.33
C TYR A 63 5.45 -18.21 -6.54
N GLN A 64 4.38 -17.45 -6.80
CA GLN A 64 3.49 -17.71 -7.92
C GLN A 64 4.13 -17.43 -9.29
N THR A 65 5.00 -16.43 -9.42
CA THR A 65 5.70 -16.11 -10.68
C THR A 65 6.87 -17.05 -10.96
N LEU A 66 7.71 -17.34 -9.98
CA LEU A 66 8.98 -18.03 -10.17
C LEU A 66 8.85 -19.56 -10.03
N ILE A 67 8.12 -20.02 -9.01
CA ILE A 67 7.99 -21.45 -8.71
C ILE A 67 6.80 -22.05 -9.45
N VAL A 68 5.61 -21.50 -9.23
CA VAL A 68 4.37 -22.04 -9.84
C VAL A 68 4.22 -21.62 -11.30
N ARG A 69 4.98 -20.61 -11.75
CA ARG A 69 4.97 -20.04 -13.12
C ARG A 69 3.57 -19.63 -13.59
N GLN A 70 2.71 -19.21 -12.65
CA GLN A 70 1.34 -18.81 -12.94
C GLN A 70 1.24 -17.31 -13.22
N TRP A 71 1.49 -16.95 -14.47
CA TRP A 71 1.35 -15.58 -14.97
C TRP A 71 -0.09 -15.20 -15.37
N LYS A 72 -1.07 -16.07 -15.13
CA LYS A 72 -2.48 -15.96 -15.61
C LYS A 72 -3.32 -14.87 -14.91
N ALA A 73 -2.73 -13.72 -14.59
CA ALA A 73 -3.49 -12.52 -14.23
C ALA A 73 -3.67 -11.63 -15.47
N SER A 74 -4.86 -11.06 -15.63
CA SER A 74 -5.12 -10.09 -16.70
C SER A 74 -4.18 -8.89 -16.57
N ILE A 75 -3.81 -8.29 -17.71
CA ILE A 75 -2.96 -7.09 -17.78
C ILE A 75 -3.48 -5.97 -16.88
N TRP A 76 -4.80 -5.84 -16.71
CA TRP A 76 -5.42 -4.86 -15.82
C TRP A 76 -4.91 -4.96 -14.38
N TYR A 77 -4.78 -6.17 -13.81
CA TYR A 77 -4.29 -6.34 -12.43
C TYR A 77 -2.82 -5.96 -12.30
N TRP A 78 -2.03 -6.27 -13.33
CA TRP A 78 -0.61 -5.90 -13.38
C TRP A 78 -0.43 -4.39 -13.49
N SER A 79 -1.19 -3.74 -14.38
CA SER A 79 -1.13 -2.29 -14.56
C SER A 79 -1.50 -1.55 -13.27
N THR A 80 -2.60 -1.95 -12.60
CA THR A 80 -3.01 -1.29 -11.35
C THR A 80 -2.00 -1.50 -10.23
N PHE A 81 -1.44 -2.71 -10.10
CA PHE A 81 -0.36 -2.98 -9.15
C PHE A 81 0.87 -2.11 -9.44
N SER A 82 1.34 -2.07 -10.68
CA SER A 82 2.51 -1.27 -11.06
C SER A 82 2.28 0.22 -10.86
N LEU A 83 1.09 0.74 -11.18
CA LEU A 83 0.75 2.15 -10.96
C LEU A 83 0.77 2.51 -9.48
N THR A 84 0.14 1.69 -8.63
CA THR A 84 0.14 1.95 -7.18
C THR A 84 1.53 1.84 -6.58
N LEU A 85 2.36 0.92 -7.05
CA LEU A 85 3.76 0.81 -6.63
C LEU A 85 4.59 2.04 -7.03
N LEU A 86 4.40 2.55 -8.26
CA LEU A 86 5.07 3.78 -8.71
C LEU A 86 4.66 4.99 -7.88
N LEU A 87 3.37 5.13 -7.55
CA LEU A 87 2.87 6.21 -6.71
C LEU A 87 3.49 6.18 -5.31
N ILE A 88 3.61 4.99 -4.70
CA ILE A 88 4.26 4.85 -3.39
C ILE A 88 5.74 5.22 -3.47
N LEU A 89 6.44 4.83 -4.53
CA LEU A 89 7.86 5.16 -4.72
C LEU A 89 8.08 6.66 -4.94
N ASP A 90 7.15 7.35 -5.62
CA ASP A 90 7.20 8.80 -5.82
C ASP A 90 7.08 9.57 -4.51
N ILE A 91 6.21 9.11 -3.59
CA ILE A 91 6.02 9.71 -2.25
C ILE A 91 7.24 9.47 -1.34
N GLY A 92 8.01 8.41 -1.57
CA GLY A 92 9.16 8.03 -0.74
C GLY A 92 10.45 8.82 -1.00
N TYR A 93 10.46 9.75 -1.96
CA TYR A 93 11.60 10.62 -2.33
C TYR A 93 11.39 12.08 -1.92
#